data_AF-A0A511MX99-F1
#
_entry.id   AF-A0A511MX99-F1
#
_cell.length_a   1.000
_cell.length_b   1.000
_cell.length_c   1.000
_cell.angle_alpha   90.00
_cell.angle_beta   90.00
_cell.angle_gamma   90.00
#
_symmetry.space_group_name_H-M   'P 1'
#
loop_
_entity.id
_entity.type
_entity.pdbx_description
1 polymer ?
#
loop_
_entity_poly.entity_id
_entity_poly.type
_entity_poly.pdbx_seq_one_letter_code
_entity_poly.pdbx_strand_id
1 'polypeptide(L)'
;MQFETLDRHQAQNILHRIWNHPALSGVYLDPFQDPEHQEKLDISQVFELEAQEWMALKGVAKLPQGSVACSTVVITLTGLPEGTTEQDVWVDVCFPLGSLDGIFPVEAYPFDSEDVDHEPWVRVLENWLADLGQYVFEVHPFQMALIGFETSGMADANDLKDHGPPAKRGRVYLWPEHGKLVDYPRTERA
;
A
#
# COMPACT_ATOMS: atom_id res chain seq x y z
N MET A 1 -0.29 -0.04 3.25
CA MET A 1 -1.23 0.82 2.51
C MET A 1 -1.92 -0.05 1.47
N GLN A 2 -3.24 -0.01 1.41
CA GLN A 2 -4.03 -0.71 0.39
C GLN A 2 -4.54 0.29 -0.64
N PHE A 3 -4.46 -0.06 -1.92
CA PHE A 3 -5.21 0.58 -3.01
C PHE A 3 -6.37 -0.32 -3.42
N GLU A 4 -7.57 0.23 -3.50
CA GLU A 4 -8.75 -0.48 -4.00
C GLU A 4 -8.92 -0.26 -5.52
N THR A 5 -9.04 -1.35 -6.26
CA THR A 5 -9.10 -1.35 -7.72
C THR A 5 -10.25 -2.20 -8.24
N LEU A 6 -10.76 -1.82 -9.40
CA LEU A 6 -11.90 -2.43 -10.07
C LEU A 6 -11.55 -3.74 -10.77
N ASP A 7 -10.29 -3.90 -11.18
CA ASP A 7 -9.84 -5.07 -11.92
C ASP A 7 -8.31 -5.25 -11.90
N ARG A 8 -7.88 -6.38 -12.48
CA ARG A 8 -6.46 -6.74 -12.59
C ARG A 8 -5.66 -5.76 -13.46
N HIS A 9 -6.26 -5.17 -14.49
CA HIS A 9 -5.55 -4.24 -15.38
C HIS A 9 -5.22 -2.93 -14.65
N GLN A 10 -6.17 -2.40 -13.87
CA GLN A 10 -5.94 -1.26 -13.00
C GLN A 10 -4.89 -1.58 -11.93
N ALA A 11 -4.93 -2.76 -11.31
CA ALA A 11 -3.91 -3.20 -10.36
C ALA A 11 -2.50 -3.25 -10.99
N GLN A 12 -2.37 -3.74 -12.23
CA GLN A 12 -1.10 -3.73 -12.97
C GLN A 12 -0.57 -2.32 -13.22
N ASN A 13 -1.45 -1.40 -13.63
CA ASN A 13 -1.10 0.00 -13.86
C ASN A 13 -0.65 0.69 -12.56
N ILE A 14 -1.35 0.45 -11.45
CA ILE A 14 -0.97 0.94 -10.13
C ILE A 14 0.39 0.39 -9.71
N LEU A 15 0.63 -0.92 -9.85
CA LEU A 15 1.94 -1.52 -9.56
C LEU A 15 3.06 -0.94 -10.42
N HIS A 16 2.82 -0.78 -11.71
CA HIS A 16 3.78 -0.14 -12.62
C HIS A 16 4.13 1.26 -12.15
N ARG A 17 3.12 2.03 -11.72
CA ARG A 17 3.33 3.38 -11.20
C ARG A 17 4.09 3.35 -9.88
N ILE A 18 3.69 2.53 -8.90
CA ILE A 18 4.38 2.38 -7.62
C ILE A 18 5.87 2.10 -7.84
N TRP A 19 6.21 1.07 -8.63
CA TRP A 19 7.61 0.67 -8.80
C TRP A 19 8.45 1.62 -9.66
N ASN A 20 7.83 2.60 -10.33
CA ASN A 20 8.52 3.72 -10.97
C ASN A 20 8.64 4.98 -10.09
N HIS A 21 8.16 4.94 -8.84
CA HIS A 21 8.31 6.04 -7.90
C HIS A 21 9.80 6.26 -7.57
N PRO A 22 10.32 7.51 -7.59
CA PRO A 22 11.76 7.80 -7.42
C PRO A 22 12.31 7.43 -6.03
N ALA A 23 11.44 7.32 -5.03
CA ALA A 23 11.81 6.85 -3.69
C ALA A 23 11.77 5.32 -3.54
N LEU A 24 11.44 4.56 -4.59
CA LEU A 24 11.47 3.10 -4.59
C LEU A 24 12.60 2.58 -5.47
N SER A 25 13.20 1.46 -5.07
CA SER A 25 14.18 0.72 -5.85
C SER A 25 13.81 -0.75 -5.87
N GLY A 26 13.68 -1.32 -7.06
CA GLY A 26 13.20 -2.67 -7.30
C GLY A 26 12.75 -2.81 -8.75
N VAL A 27 12.11 -3.91 -9.14
CA VAL A 27 11.77 -5.07 -8.28
C VAL A 27 12.96 -6.04 -8.21
N TYR A 28 13.18 -6.63 -7.02
CA TYR A 28 14.20 -7.64 -6.76
C TYR A 28 13.56 -9.02 -6.59
N LEU A 29 14.20 -10.07 -7.15
CA LEU A 29 13.67 -11.44 -7.13
C LEU A 29 14.20 -12.28 -5.98
N ASP A 30 15.48 -12.12 -5.62
CA ASP A 30 16.09 -12.90 -4.55
C ASP A 30 16.06 -12.12 -3.23
N PRO A 31 15.24 -12.52 -2.23
CA PRO A 31 15.20 -11.85 -0.94
C PRO A 31 16.43 -12.13 -0.06
N PHE A 32 17.28 -13.08 -0.43
CA PHE A 32 18.47 -13.47 0.34
C PHE A 32 19.75 -12.83 -0.19
N GLN A 33 19.66 -12.04 -1.26
CA GLN A 33 20.78 -11.33 -1.86
C GLN A 33 20.61 -9.83 -1.71
N ASP A 34 21.70 -9.11 -1.41
CA ASP A 34 21.62 -7.66 -1.30
C ASP A 34 21.19 -7.01 -2.61
N PRO A 35 20.38 -5.93 -2.56
CA PRO A 35 19.92 -5.18 -3.73
C PRO A 35 21.02 -4.72 -4.70
N GLU A 36 22.24 -4.49 -4.21
CA GLU A 36 23.39 -4.04 -5.01
C GLU A 36 24.03 -5.18 -5.82
N HIS A 37 23.77 -6.43 -5.43
CA HIS A 37 24.36 -7.62 -6.03
C HIS A 37 23.41 -8.36 -6.98
N GLN A 38 22.20 -7.83 -7.22
CA GLN A 38 21.21 -8.43 -8.12
C GLN A 38 20.68 -7.42 -9.13
N GLU A 39 20.25 -7.92 -10.28
CA GLU A 39 19.64 -7.10 -11.33
C GLU A 39 18.23 -6.67 -10.91
N LYS A 40 17.86 -5.43 -11.28
CA LYS A 40 16.48 -4.96 -11.13
C LYS A 40 15.67 -5.50 -12.29
N LEU A 41 14.55 -6.16 -11.99
CA LEU A 41 13.63 -6.59 -13.01
C LEU A 41 12.78 -5.40 -13.47
N ASP A 42 12.56 -5.29 -14.79
CA ASP A 42 11.55 -4.37 -15.32
C ASP A 42 10.17 -4.85 -14.88
N ILE A 43 9.37 -3.95 -14.30
CA ILE A 43 8.03 -4.26 -13.83
C ILE A 43 7.11 -4.77 -14.96
N SER A 44 7.38 -4.44 -16.23
CA SER A 44 6.63 -5.03 -17.35
C SER A 44 6.85 -6.54 -17.49
N GLN A 45 8.07 -7.01 -17.18
CA GLN A 45 8.45 -8.42 -17.26
C GLN A 45 7.86 -9.23 -16.08
N VAL A 46 7.60 -8.58 -14.94
CA VAL A 46 6.97 -9.20 -13.77
C VAL A 46 5.59 -9.78 -14.10
N PHE A 47 4.82 -9.12 -14.96
CA PHE A 47 3.47 -9.59 -15.32
C PHE A 47 3.47 -10.76 -16.32
N GLU A 48 4.59 -10.98 -17.01
CA GLU A 48 4.79 -12.12 -17.90
C GLU A 48 5.21 -13.39 -17.13
N LEU A 49 5.77 -13.22 -15.93
CA LEU A 49 6.03 -14.30 -15.00
C LEU A 49 4.68 -14.76 -14.41
N GLU A 50 4.07 -15.75 -15.04
CA GLU A 50 2.76 -16.29 -14.67
C GLU A 50 2.55 -16.41 -13.15
N ALA A 51 1.67 -15.54 -12.65
CA ALA A 51 0.78 -15.70 -11.51
C ALA A 51 1.02 -16.94 -10.62
N GLN A 52 2.09 -16.96 -9.83
CA GLN A 52 1.99 -17.59 -8.53
C GLN A 52 1.25 -16.61 -7.63
N GLU A 53 0.07 -17.01 -7.15
CA GLU A 53 -0.94 -16.23 -6.43
C GLU A 53 -0.45 -15.51 -5.15
N TRP A 54 0.85 -15.57 -4.86
CA TRP A 54 1.48 -15.08 -3.63
C TRP A 54 2.81 -14.36 -3.88
N MET A 55 3.13 -13.96 -5.11
CA MET A 55 4.40 -13.31 -5.39
C MET A 55 4.36 -11.84 -4.94
N ALA A 56 4.79 -11.60 -3.70
CA ALA A 56 5.11 -10.27 -3.23
C ALA A 56 6.30 -9.73 -4.04
N LEU A 57 6.12 -8.60 -4.72
CA LEU A 57 7.23 -7.88 -5.36
C LEU A 57 8.02 -7.19 -4.27
N LYS A 58 9.35 -7.30 -4.30
CA LYS A 58 10.21 -6.84 -3.21
C LYS A 58 11.12 -5.72 -3.69
N GLY A 59 11.44 -4.83 -2.78
CA GLY A 59 12.25 -3.66 -3.07
C GLY A 59 12.74 -2.96 -1.82
N VAL A 60 13.27 -1.76 -2.06
CA VAL A 60 13.76 -0.86 -1.02
C VAL A 60 13.06 0.48 -1.19
N ALA A 61 12.47 0.97 -0.10
CA ALA A 61 11.92 2.31 0.00
C ALA A 61 12.92 3.25 0.68
N LYS A 62 13.07 4.43 0.10
CA LYS A 62 13.84 5.54 0.66
C LYS A 62 12.90 6.41 1.48
N LEU A 63 13.01 6.30 2.79
CA LEU A 63 12.34 7.13 3.77
C LEU A 63 13.27 8.29 4.19
N PRO A 64 12.76 9.36 4.81
CA PRO A 64 13.60 10.47 5.27
C PRO A 64 14.71 10.06 6.26
N GLN A 65 14.48 8.99 7.04
CA GLN A 65 15.39 8.49 8.08
C GLN A 65 16.36 7.42 7.58
N GLY A 66 16.11 6.83 6.40
CA GLY A 66 16.92 5.75 5.88
C GLY A 66 16.21 4.92 4.82
N SER A 67 16.86 3.85 4.39
CA SER A 67 16.29 2.91 3.44
C SER A 67 15.79 1.66 4.15
N VAL A 68 14.61 1.17 3.78
CA VAL A 68 13.98 -0.01 4.38
C VAL A 68 13.49 -0.95 3.30
N ALA A 69 13.47 -2.24 3.59
CA ALA A 69 12.81 -3.20 2.71
C ALA A 69 11.31 -2.91 2.65
N CYS A 70 10.72 -3.06 1.47
CA CYS A 70 9.29 -2.96 1.25
C CYS A 70 8.84 -4.03 0.25
N SER A 71 7.55 -4.27 0.21
CA SER A 71 6.96 -5.14 -0.80
C SER A 71 5.62 -4.62 -1.30
N THR A 72 5.20 -5.11 -2.47
CA THR A 72 3.82 -5.00 -2.92
C THR A 72 3.18 -6.37 -3.07
N VAL A 73 1.96 -6.53 -2.60
CA VAL A 73 1.16 -7.75 -2.74
C VAL A 73 -0.13 -7.41 -3.49
N VAL A 74 -0.53 -8.29 -4.41
CA VAL A 74 -1.83 -8.19 -5.06
C VAL A 74 -2.75 -9.22 -4.43
N ILE A 75 -3.88 -8.77 -3.91
CA ILE A 75 -4.89 -9.61 -3.28
C ILE A 75 -6.10 -9.60 -4.19
N THR A 76 -6.55 -10.78 -4.61
CA THR A 76 -7.79 -10.93 -5.38
C THR A 76 -8.82 -11.55 -4.46
N LEU A 77 -9.93 -10.86 -4.24
CA LEU A 77 -11.05 -11.43 -3.49
C LEU A 77 -11.70 -12.52 -4.35
N THR A 78 -11.63 -13.77 -3.89
CA THR A 78 -12.30 -14.91 -4.51
C THR A 78 -13.51 -15.33 -3.68
N GLY A 79 -14.55 -15.86 -4.31
CA GLY A 79 -15.78 -16.31 -3.64
C GLY A 79 -16.99 -15.37 -3.77
N LEU A 80 -16.95 -14.41 -4.71
CA LEU A 80 -18.13 -13.65 -5.09
C LEU A 80 -19.21 -14.57 -5.70
N PRO A 81 -20.51 -14.22 -5.60
CA PRO A 81 -21.59 -15.03 -6.16
C PRO A 81 -21.35 -15.38 -7.63
N GLU A 82 -21.75 -16.58 -8.04
CA GLU A 82 -21.68 -17.00 -9.46
C GLU A 82 -22.32 -15.94 -10.37
N GLY A 83 -21.58 -15.51 -11.40
CA GLY A 83 -22.01 -14.48 -12.33
C GLY A 83 -21.52 -13.06 -12.01
N THR A 84 -20.79 -12.86 -10.90
CA THR A 84 -20.09 -11.60 -10.63
C THR A 84 -18.83 -11.53 -11.50
N THR A 85 -18.78 -10.57 -12.42
CA THR A 85 -17.64 -10.37 -13.33
C THR A 85 -16.58 -9.42 -12.78
N GLU A 86 -16.92 -8.64 -11.77
CA GLU A 86 -16.00 -7.75 -11.06
C GLU A 86 -15.26 -8.59 -10.01
N GLN A 87 -13.93 -8.52 -10.05
CA GLN A 87 -13.07 -9.04 -8.99
C GLN A 87 -12.44 -7.83 -8.34
N ASP A 88 -12.81 -7.56 -7.09
CA ASP A 88 -12.11 -6.55 -6.32
C ASP A 88 -10.66 -7.02 -6.15
N VAL A 89 -9.77 -6.25 -6.75
CA VAL A 89 -8.34 -6.47 -6.64
C VAL A 89 -7.78 -5.36 -5.76
N TRP A 90 -7.04 -5.76 -4.73
CA TRP A 90 -6.34 -4.83 -3.86
C TRP A 90 -4.84 -4.91 -4.12
N VAL A 91 -4.19 -3.75 -4.08
CA VAL A 91 -2.73 -3.66 -4.13
C VAL A 91 -2.24 -3.12 -2.80
N ASP A 92 -1.50 -3.95 -2.07
CA ASP A 92 -0.95 -3.59 -0.76
C ASP A 92 0.53 -3.24 -0.87
N VAL A 93 0.91 -2.05 -0.42
CA VAL A 93 2.30 -1.66 -0.14
C VAL A 93 2.60 -1.93 1.33
N CYS A 94 3.57 -2.81 1.59
CA CYS A 94 3.88 -3.35 2.90
C CYS A 94 5.32 -3.04 3.32
N PHE A 95 5.50 -2.79 4.62
CA PHE A 95 6.80 -2.63 5.26
C PHE A 95 6.92 -3.68 6.36
N PRO A 96 7.85 -4.65 6.25
CA PRO A 96 8.10 -5.57 7.34
C PRO A 96 8.58 -4.81 8.59
N LEU A 97 7.94 -5.06 9.74
CA LEU A 97 8.26 -4.34 10.98
C LEU A 97 9.75 -4.45 11.36
N GLY A 98 10.36 -5.62 11.20
CA GLY A 98 11.80 -5.81 11.46
C GLY A 98 12.71 -4.98 10.55
N SER A 99 12.26 -4.59 9.35
CA SER A 99 13.03 -3.67 8.49
C SER A 99 12.91 -2.22 8.93
N LEU A 100 11.81 -1.86 9.60
CA LEU A 100 11.60 -0.52 10.16
C LEU A 100 12.39 -0.32 11.46
N ASP A 101 12.60 -1.38 12.25
CA ASP A 101 13.29 -1.35 13.55
C ASP A 101 14.75 -0.85 13.46
N GLY A 102 15.36 -0.96 12.28
CA GLY A 102 16.70 -0.40 12.02
C GLY A 102 16.75 1.13 11.98
N ILE A 103 15.60 1.81 11.82
CA ILE A 103 15.53 3.27 11.67
C ILE A 103 14.48 3.95 12.56
N PHE A 104 13.60 3.17 13.19
CA PHE A 104 12.51 3.65 14.06
C PHE A 104 12.40 2.79 15.32
N PRO A 105 11.89 3.35 16.44
CA PRO A 105 11.58 2.58 17.64
C PRO A 105 10.27 1.81 17.45
N VAL A 106 10.31 0.70 16.72
CA VAL A 106 9.10 -0.08 16.40
C VAL A 106 8.58 -0.86 17.61
N GLU A 107 9.49 -1.39 18.43
CA GLU A 107 9.18 -2.14 19.65
C GLU A 107 8.10 -3.23 19.41
N ALA A 108 7.06 -3.28 20.24
CA ALA A 108 5.96 -4.23 20.12
C ALA A 108 4.74 -3.64 19.38
N TYR A 109 4.94 -2.66 18.50
CA TYR A 109 3.90 -2.15 17.61
C TYR A 109 3.19 -3.30 16.86
N PRO A 110 1.85 -3.27 16.73
CA PRO A 110 0.90 -2.28 17.25
C PRO A 110 0.23 -2.70 18.59
N PHE A 111 0.88 -3.54 19.39
CA PHE A 111 0.23 -4.30 20.48
C PHE A 111 0.43 -3.71 21.88
N ASP A 112 1.56 -3.06 22.17
CA ASP A 112 1.94 -2.71 23.56
C ASP A 112 1.78 -1.23 23.96
N SER A 113 1.36 -0.33 23.07
CA SER A 113 1.11 1.08 23.44
C SER A 113 -0.37 1.44 23.39
N GLU A 114 -0.90 2.03 24.46
CA GLU A 114 -2.25 2.60 24.46
C GLU A 114 -2.37 3.72 23.39
N ASP A 115 -1.24 4.34 23.01
CA ASP A 115 -1.10 5.45 22.08
C ASP A 115 -0.26 5.12 20.83
N VAL A 116 -0.33 3.88 20.30
CA VAL A 116 0.35 3.49 19.03
C VAL A 116 0.16 4.54 17.92
N ASP A 117 -1.01 5.17 17.90
CA ASP A 117 -1.42 6.13 16.87
C ASP A 117 -0.74 7.51 16.99
N HIS A 118 -0.01 7.76 18.08
CA HIS A 118 0.73 9.00 18.34
C HIS A 118 2.24 8.87 18.16
N GLU A 119 2.74 7.67 17.87
CA GLU A 119 4.16 7.46 17.64
C GLU A 119 4.65 8.32 16.46
N PRO A 120 5.64 9.22 16.66
CA PRO A 120 6.08 10.15 15.62
C PRO A 120 6.53 9.45 14.32
N TRP A 121 7.11 8.26 14.43
CA TRP A 121 7.56 7.50 13.27
C TRP A 121 6.42 6.96 12.41
N VAL A 122 5.27 6.64 13.01
CA VAL A 122 4.09 6.18 12.26
C VAL A 122 3.60 7.29 11.35
N ARG A 123 3.57 8.53 11.84
CA ARG A 123 3.19 9.70 11.01
C ARG A 123 4.14 9.92 9.84
N VAL A 124 5.44 9.64 10.01
CA VAL A 124 6.40 9.71 8.92
C VAL A 124 6.05 8.70 7.82
N LEU A 125 5.74 7.45 8.19
CA LEU A 125 5.33 6.43 7.23
C LEU A 125 3.99 6.77 6.58
N GLU A 126 3.03 7.28 7.34
CA GLU A 126 1.73 7.70 6.81
C GLU A 126 1.88 8.79 5.77
N ASN A 127 2.65 9.85 6.07
CA ASN A 127 2.89 10.93 5.13
C ASN A 127 3.60 10.41 3.87
N TRP A 128 4.62 9.54 4.03
CA TRP A 128 5.32 8.97 2.88
C TRP A 128 4.39 8.11 2.00
N LEU A 129 3.52 7.31 2.63
CA LEU A 129 2.52 6.50 1.93
C LEU A 129 1.44 7.37 1.27
N ALA A 130 1.03 8.47 1.91
CA ALA A 130 0.10 9.44 1.34
C ALA A 130 0.71 10.11 0.10
N ASP A 131 1.98 10.51 0.14
CA ASP A 131 2.71 11.05 -1.02
C ASP A 131 2.80 10.04 -2.16
N LEU A 132 3.11 8.77 -1.85
CA LEU A 132 3.06 7.69 -2.85
C LEU A 132 1.65 7.54 -3.45
N GLY A 133 0.62 7.62 -2.61
CA GLY A 133 -0.78 7.58 -3.03
C GLY A 133 -1.13 8.70 -4.01
N GLN A 134 -0.72 9.92 -3.71
CA GLN A 134 -0.89 11.08 -4.60
C GLN A 134 -0.19 10.84 -5.94
N TYR A 135 1.07 10.41 -5.91
CA TYR A 135 1.84 10.11 -7.11
C TYR A 135 1.20 9.05 -8.01
N VAL A 136 0.58 8.02 -7.41
CA VAL A 136 -0.17 7.00 -8.14
C VAL A 136 -1.44 7.59 -8.74
N PHE A 137 -2.22 8.30 -7.93
CA PHE A 137 -3.52 8.84 -8.32
C PHE A 137 -3.44 9.86 -9.47
N GLU A 138 -2.35 10.62 -9.56
CA GLU A 138 -2.10 11.56 -10.66
C GLU A 138 -2.19 10.92 -12.06
N VAL A 139 -1.86 9.63 -12.19
CA VAL A 139 -1.82 8.92 -13.47
C VAL A 139 -2.91 7.84 -13.54
N HIS A 140 -3.14 7.15 -12.42
CA HIS A 140 -4.11 6.07 -12.32
C HIS A 140 -5.02 6.30 -11.12
N PRO A 141 -6.14 7.02 -11.30
CA PRO A 141 -7.14 7.15 -10.26
C PRO A 141 -7.62 5.78 -9.77
N PHE A 142 -7.68 5.60 -8.46
CA PHE A 142 -8.21 4.43 -7.77
C PHE A 142 -9.45 4.83 -6.95
N GLN A 143 -10.23 3.87 -6.46
CA GLN A 143 -11.49 4.18 -5.76
C GLN A 143 -11.26 4.74 -4.36
N MET A 144 -10.32 4.15 -3.63
CA MET A 144 -9.90 4.57 -2.30
C MET A 144 -8.52 3.98 -2.01
N ALA A 145 -7.78 4.58 -1.08
CA ALA A 145 -6.68 3.90 -0.41
C ALA A 145 -6.74 4.07 1.11
N LEU A 146 -6.22 3.08 1.82
CA LEU A 146 -6.11 3.06 3.27
C LEU A 146 -4.65 2.98 3.70
N ILE A 147 -4.27 3.73 4.73
CA ILE A 147 -2.95 3.64 5.36
C ILE A 147 -3.09 3.31 6.85
N GLY A 148 -2.30 2.33 7.29
CA GLY A 148 -2.24 1.88 8.67
C GLY A 148 -1.70 0.45 8.77
N PHE A 149 -1.72 -0.09 9.99
CA PHE A 149 -1.49 -1.51 10.24
C PHE A 149 -2.68 -2.33 9.73
N GLU A 150 -2.40 -3.38 8.95
CA GLU A 150 -3.39 -4.30 8.36
C GLU A 150 -4.60 -3.57 7.76
N THR A 151 -4.47 -3.14 6.50
CA THR A 151 -5.49 -2.33 5.81
C THR A 151 -6.45 -3.15 4.97
N SER A 152 -5.97 -4.27 4.39
CA SER A 152 -6.74 -5.18 3.54
C SER A 152 -8.11 -5.53 4.14
N GLY A 153 -9.17 -5.19 3.41
CA GLY A 153 -10.55 -5.52 3.77
C GLY A 153 -11.15 -4.74 4.94
N MET A 154 -10.49 -3.67 5.38
CA MET A 154 -10.99 -2.87 6.51
C MET A 154 -12.05 -1.83 6.13
N ALA A 155 -12.14 -1.47 4.85
CA ALA A 155 -13.23 -0.67 4.28
C ALA A 155 -13.36 -0.97 2.78
N ASP A 156 -14.53 -0.67 2.24
CA ASP A 156 -14.91 -0.82 0.83
C ASP A 156 -15.36 0.55 0.29
N ALA A 157 -14.86 0.96 -0.87
CA ALA A 157 -15.19 2.26 -1.44
C ALA A 157 -16.66 2.36 -1.85
N ASN A 158 -17.32 1.25 -2.21
CA ASN A 158 -18.74 1.21 -2.52
C ASN A 158 -19.60 1.51 -1.29
N ASP A 159 -19.23 0.99 -0.12
CA ASP A 159 -19.92 1.25 1.15
C ASP A 159 -19.82 2.74 1.56
N LEU A 160 -18.76 3.42 1.12
CA LEU A 160 -18.49 4.82 1.44
C LEU A 160 -18.94 5.81 0.37
N LYS A 161 -19.39 5.33 -0.80
CA LYS A 161 -19.68 6.16 -1.98
C LYS A 161 -20.65 7.31 -1.70
N ASP A 162 -21.66 7.08 -0.87
CA ASP A 162 -22.72 8.04 -0.57
C ASP A 162 -22.43 8.94 0.64
N HIS A 163 -21.45 8.59 1.48
CA HIS A 163 -21.23 9.22 2.79
C HIS A 163 -19.78 9.68 3.02
N GLY A 164 -18.85 9.28 2.16
CA GLY A 164 -17.42 9.53 2.27
C GLY A 164 -16.78 8.79 3.45
N PRO A 165 -15.50 9.08 3.73
CA PRO A 165 -14.79 8.52 4.88
C PRO A 165 -15.50 8.84 6.21
N PRO A 166 -15.54 7.90 7.18
CA PRO A 166 -16.24 8.11 8.44
C PRO A 166 -15.60 9.24 9.27
N ALA A 167 -16.38 9.86 10.16
CA ALA A 167 -15.89 10.94 11.03
C ALA A 167 -14.86 10.46 12.06
N LYS A 168 -15.00 9.23 12.57
CA LYS A 168 -14.03 8.55 13.44
C LYS A 168 -13.21 7.56 12.62
N ARG A 169 -11.88 7.68 12.65
CA ARG A 169 -10.98 6.90 11.78
C ARG A 169 -9.79 6.36 12.55
N GLY A 170 -9.69 5.03 12.62
CA GLY A 170 -8.50 4.33 13.10
C GLY A 170 -7.40 4.16 12.03
N ARG A 171 -7.63 4.59 10.79
CA ARG A 171 -6.69 4.56 9.65
C ARG A 171 -6.77 5.86 8.87
N VAL A 172 -5.73 6.17 8.10
CA VAL A 172 -5.80 7.27 7.14
C VAL A 172 -6.57 6.79 5.92
N TYR A 173 -7.47 7.63 5.41
CA TYR A 173 -8.17 7.40 4.16
C TYR A 173 -7.61 8.38 3.13
N LEU A 174 -7.24 7.88 1.95
CA LEU A 174 -7.03 8.72 0.78
C LEU A 174 -8.26 8.57 -0.10
N TRP A 175 -9.03 9.65 -0.20
CA TRP A 175 -10.36 9.64 -0.81
C TRP A 175 -10.42 10.57 -2.03
N PRO A 176 -10.85 10.08 -3.20
CA PRO A 176 -11.03 10.92 -4.38
C PRO A 176 -12.20 11.89 -4.23
N GLU A 177 -11.93 13.20 -4.38
CA GLU A 177 -12.93 14.26 -4.41
C GLU A 177 -12.66 15.23 -5.54
N HIS A 178 -13.66 15.44 -6.41
CA HIS A 178 -13.56 16.39 -7.51
C HIS A 178 -12.29 16.22 -8.38
N GLY A 179 -11.87 14.96 -8.58
CA GLY A 179 -10.67 14.61 -9.35
C GLY A 179 -9.34 14.83 -8.63
N LYS A 180 -9.35 15.07 -7.31
CA LYS A 180 -8.16 15.18 -6.47
C LYS A 180 -8.21 14.14 -5.36
N LEU A 181 -7.07 13.65 -4.93
CA LEU A 181 -6.99 12.77 -3.79
C LEU A 181 -6.86 13.62 -2.51
N VAL A 182 -7.77 13.42 -1.56
CA VAL A 182 -7.79 14.14 -0.27
C VAL A 182 -7.35 13.19 0.83
N ASP A 183 -6.45 13.67 1.69
CA ASP A 183 -6.00 12.95 2.88
C ASP A 183 -6.96 13.21 4.05
N TYR A 184 -7.54 12.13 4.57
CA TYR A 184 -8.36 12.08 5.76
C TYR A 184 -7.59 11.36 6.88
N PRO A 185 -6.86 12.11 7.73
CA PRO A 185 -6.01 11.52 8.75
C PRO A 185 -6.85 10.83 9.84
N ARG A 186 -6.19 9.96 10.62
CA ARG A 186 -6.75 9.31 11.82
C ARG A 186 -7.27 10.32 12.83
N THR A 187 -8.32 9.97 13.58
CA THR A 187 -9.02 10.88 14.52
C THR A 187 -9.39 10.21 15.85
N GLU A 188 -8.47 9.44 16.44
CA GLU A 188 -8.69 8.50 17.56
C GLU A 188 -9.38 7.19 17.12
N ARG A 189 -9.04 6.07 17.78
CA ARG A 189 -9.60 4.74 17.46
C ARG A 189 -11.13 4.74 17.66
N ALA A 190 -11.82 4.09 16.72
CA ALA A 190 -13.25 3.78 16.83
C ALA A 190 -13.48 2.64 17.83
#